data_AF-A0A4S2GVN0-F1
#
_entry.id   AF-A0A4S2GVN0-F1
#
_cell.length_a   1.000
_cell.length_b   1.000
_cell.length_c   1.000
_cell.angle_alpha   90.00
_cell.angle_beta   90.00
_cell.angle_gamma   90.00
#
_symmetry.space_group_name_H-M   'P 1'
#
loop_
_entity.id
_entity.type
_entity.pdbx_description
1 polymer ?
#
loop_
_entity_poly.entity_id
_entity_poly.type
_entity_poly.pdbx_seq_one_letter_code
_entity_poly.pdbx_strand_id
1 'polypeptide(L)'
;LMHSKSREDIKEAFAGDIVAIAGLKDTTTGDTLCDPAKPVILERMEFPEPVIELAIEPKSKADQEKLGVALQRLVAEYPSFRMSTDEESGQTIIAGMGEL
;
A
#
# COMPACT_ATOMS: atom_id res chain seq x y z
N LEU A 1 7.52 -17.86 10.65
CA LEU A 1 6.12 -17.68 11.07
C LEU A 1 5.99 -16.45 11.96
N MET A 2 4.93 -15.66 11.76
CA MET A 2 4.58 -14.54 12.64
C MET A 2 3.48 -15.01 13.59
N HIS A 3 3.76 -14.94 14.90
CA HIS A 3 2.77 -15.13 15.96
C HIS A 3 2.60 -13.81 16.72
N SER A 4 1.52 -13.69 17.51
CA SER A 4 1.15 -12.46 18.22
C SER A 4 2.30 -11.79 19.01
N LYS A 5 3.31 -12.55 19.46
CA LYS A 5 4.46 -12.01 20.20
C LYS A 5 5.83 -12.54 19.76
N SER A 6 5.91 -13.32 18.67
CA SER A 6 7.18 -13.90 18.23
C SER A 6 7.26 -13.98 16.72
N ARG A 7 8.48 -13.81 16.22
CA ARG A 7 8.84 -13.98 14.82
C ARG A 7 9.84 -15.13 14.71
N GLU A 8 9.55 -16.04 13.79
CA GLU A 8 10.44 -17.12 13.41
C GLU A 8 10.78 -17.00 11.93
N ASP A 9 12.05 -17.09 11.57
CA ASP A 9 12.47 -17.09 10.16
C ASP A 9 12.39 -18.54 9.64
N ILE A 10 11.66 -18.75 8.55
CA ILE A 10 11.48 -20.06 7.91
C ILE A 10 12.10 -20.04 6.52
N LYS A 11 12.56 -21.20 6.05
CA LYS A 11 13.21 -21.33 4.73
C LYS A 11 12.25 -21.73 3.61
N GLU A 12 11.13 -22.36 3.97
CA GLU A 12 10.17 -22.95 3.04
C GLU A 12 8.75 -22.71 3.58
N ALA A 13 7.79 -22.60 2.66
CA ALA A 13 6.36 -22.46 2.95
C ALA A 13 5.57 -23.34 1.97
N PHE A 14 4.45 -23.90 2.41
CA PHE A 14 3.65 -24.83 1.64
C PHE A 14 2.25 -24.27 1.34
N ALA A 15 1.49 -24.97 0.49
CA ALA A 15 0.14 -24.57 0.14
C ALA A 15 -0.76 -24.48 1.39
N GLY A 16 -1.41 -23.33 1.56
CA GLY A 16 -2.25 -23.02 2.72
C GLY A 16 -1.56 -22.21 3.81
N ASP A 17 -0.23 -22.08 3.78
CA ASP A 17 0.50 -21.25 4.73
C ASP A 17 0.35 -19.76 4.42
N ILE A 18 0.22 -18.95 5.47
CA ILE A 18 0.27 -17.48 5.38
C ILE A 18 1.62 -17.03 5.95
N VAL A 19 2.44 -16.39 5.11
CA VAL A 19 3.81 -16.00 5.44
C VAL A 19 4.08 -14.56 5.00
N ALA A 20 5.06 -13.93 5.66
CA ALA A 20 5.57 -12.63 5.24
C ALA A 20 6.91 -12.83 4.51
N ILE A 21 7.05 -12.25 3.33
CA ILE A 21 8.28 -12.28 2.53
C ILE A 21 8.94 -10.89 2.60
N ALA A 22 10.19 -10.85 3.03
CA ALA A 22 10.95 -9.60 3.08
C ALA A 22 11.77 -9.41 1.79
N GLY A 23 11.91 -8.15 1.35
CA GLY A 23 12.84 -7.78 0.27
C GLY A 23 12.29 -7.85 -1.16
N LEU A 24 10.97 -8.02 -1.32
CA LEU A 24 10.32 -7.83 -2.62
C LEU A 24 10.33 -6.34 -2.98
N LYS A 25 10.75 -6.03 -4.22
CA LYS A 25 10.88 -4.64 -4.69
C LYS A 25 9.64 -4.16 -5.45
N ASP A 26 9.12 -5.02 -6.32
CA ASP A 26 8.07 -4.69 -7.28
C ASP A 26 6.82 -5.53 -6.99
N THR A 27 6.33 -5.47 -5.75
CA THR A 27 5.15 -6.25 -5.32
C THR A 27 4.34 -5.40 -4.35
N THR A 28 3.04 -5.32 -4.62
CA THR A 28 2.06 -4.53 -3.87
C THR A 28 0.89 -5.40 -3.40
N THR A 29 0.03 -4.83 -2.57
CA THR A 29 -1.16 -5.52 -2.07
C THR A 29 -2.08 -5.93 -3.23
N GLY A 30 -2.37 -7.23 -3.33
CA GLY A 30 -3.23 -7.80 -4.38
C GLY A 30 -2.48 -8.44 -5.56
N ASP A 31 -1.15 -8.38 -5.59
CA ASP A 31 -0.35 -9.08 -6.60
C ASP A 31 -0.31 -10.60 -6.37
N THR A 32 -0.16 -11.35 -7.46
CA THR A 32 -0.03 -12.81 -7.44
C THR A 32 1.43 -13.22 -7.67
N LEU A 33 2.02 -13.96 -6.73
CA LEU A 33 3.31 -14.63 -6.92
C LEU A 33 3.05 -16.07 -7.39
N CYS A 34 3.62 -16.46 -8.53
CA CYS A 34 3.41 -17.78 -9.13
C CYS A 34 4.68 -18.36 -9.78
N ASP A 35 4.61 -19.61 -10.22
CA ASP A 35 5.67 -20.27 -10.98
C ASP A 35 5.87 -19.55 -12.34
N PRO A 36 7.08 -19.06 -12.67
CA PRO A 36 7.34 -18.36 -13.92
C PRO A 36 7.10 -19.22 -15.17
N ALA A 37 7.16 -20.55 -15.07
CA ALA A 37 6.86 -21.46 -16.18
C ALA A 37 5.35 -21.68 -16.36
N LYS A 38 4.52 -21.34 -15.37
CA LYS A 38 3.06 -21.55 -15.35
C LYS A 38 2.37 -20.31 -14.77
N PRO A 39 2.38 -19.18 -15.50
CA PRO A 39 1.84 -17.93 -15.00
C PRO A 39 0.33 -18.05 -14.75
N VAL A 40 -0.10 -17.54 -13.61
CA VAL A 40 -1.52 -17.42 -13.22
C VAL A 40 -1.72 -16.09 -12.52
N ILE A 41 -2.90 -15.50 -12.69
CA ILE A 41 -3.34 -14.32 -11.94
C ILE A 41 -4.51 -14.79 -11.09
N LEU A 42 -4.38 -14.63 -9.77
CA LEU A 42 -5.50 -14.87 -8.85
C LEU A 42 -6.45 -13.67 -8.90
N GLU A 43 -7.68 -13.91 -8.47
CA GLU A 43 -8.70 -12.86 -8.39
C GLU A 43 -8.20 -11.68 -7.55
N ARG A 44 -8.25 -10.49 -8.15
CA ARG A 44 -7.85 -9.25 -7.49
C ARG A 44 -8.98 -8.76 -6.61
N MET A 45 -8.63 -8.26 -5.45
CA MET A 45 -9.59 -7.60 -4.56
C MET A 45 -10.07 -6.30 -5.22
N GLU A 46 -11.39 -6.14 -5.32
CA GLU A 46 -11.99 -4.85 -5.67
C GLU A 46 -11.90 -3.93 -4.44
N PHE A 47 -11.22 -2.79 -4.58
CA PHE A 47 -11.16 -1.80 -3.53
C PHE A 47 -12.35 -0.84 -3.71
N PRO A 48 -13.18 -0.65 -2.67
CA PRO A 48 -14.28 0.31 -2.73
C PRO A 48 -13.72 1.73 -2.89
N GLU A 49 -14.57 2.62 -3.43
CA GLU A 49 -14.20 4.03 -3.51
C GLU A 49 -14.06 4.65 -2.11
N PRO A 50 -13.07 5.54 -1.91
CA PRO A 50 -12.90 6.28 -0.66
C PRO A 50 -14.19 7.00 -0.25
N VAL A 51 -14.47 7.02 1.05
CA VAL A 51 -15.67 7.66 1.62
C VAL A 51 -15.38 8.98 2.33
N ILE A 52 -14.10 9.29 2.55
CA ILE A 52 -13.65 10.54 3.17
C ILE A 52 -12.47 11.12 2.39
N GLU A 53 -12.47 12.44 2.27
CA GLU A 53 -11.40 13.22 1.66
C GLU A 53 -10.93 14.32 2.62
N LEU A 54 -9.62 14.56 2.66
CA LEU A 54 -8.98 15.55 3.51
C LEU A 54 -7.92 16.31 2.71
N ALA A 55 -7.97 17.63 2.77
CA ALA A 55 -6.92 18.50 2.23
C ALA A 55 -5.78 18.63 3.24
N ILE A 56 -4.54 18.48 2.76
CA ILE A 56 -3.32 18.63 3.55
C ILE A 56 -2.35 19.57 2.84
N GLU A 57 -1.63 20.35 3.66
CA GLU A 57 -0.63 21.30 3.19
C GLU A 57 0.69 21.12 3.96
N PRO A 58 1.84 21.18 3.26
CA PRO A 58 3.14 21.15 3.91
C PRO A 58 3.39 22.48 4.64
N LYS A 59 3.87 22.41 5.88
CA LYS A 59 4.19 23.61 6.68
C LYS A 59 5.37 24.41 6.12
N SER A 60 6.26 23.77 5.38
CA SER A 60 7.43 24.40 4.78
C SER A 60 7.72 23.82 3.39
N LYS A 61 8.47 24.54 2.56
CA LYS A 61 8.90 24.04 1.24
C LYS A 61 9.70 22.74 1.33
N ALA A 62 10.51 22.58 2.38
CA ALA A 62 11.28 21.34 2.58
C ALA A 62 10.38 20.15 2.95
N ASP A 63 9.22 20.40 3.54
CA ASP A 63 8.25 19.34 3.88
C ASP A 63 7.41 18.92 2.69
N GLN A 64 7.31 19.73 1.64
CA GLN A 64 6.54 19.41 0.43
C GLN A 64 7.09 18.16 -0.28
N GLU A 65 8.41 18.09 -0.47
CA GLU A 65 9.05 16.93 -1.10
C GLU A 65 8.94 15.68 -0.21
N LYS A 66 9.17 15.84 1.10
CA LYS A 66 9.05 14.75 2.07
C LYS A 66 7.62 14.19 2.14
N LEU A 67 6.62 15.08 2.09
CA LEU A 67 5.22 14.71 2.10
C LEU A 67 4.88 13.89 0.85
N GLY A 68 5.28 14.35 -0.33
CA GLY A 68 5.08 13.63 -1.58
C GLY A 68 5.67 12.21 -1.55
N VAL A 69 6.92 12.07 -1.08
CA VAL A 69 7.58 10.76 -0.95
C VAL A 69 6.87 9.86 0.06
N ALA A 70 6.43 10.41 1.19
CA ALA A 70 5.73 9.64 2.22
C ALA A 70 4.36 9.14 1.71
N LEU A 71 3.58 10.00 1.06
CA LEU A 71 2.26 9.65 0.53
C LEU A 71 2.35 8.62 -0.60
N GLN A 72 3.35 8.73 -1.49
CA GLN A 72 3.57 7.72 -2.54
C GLN A 72 3.80 6.32 -1.96
N ARG A 73 4.53 6.21 -0.84
CA ARG A 73 4.73 4.92 -0.16
C ARG A 73 3.43 4.38 0.42
N LEU A 74 2.62 5.25 1.04
CA LEU A 74 1.30 4.89 1.57
C LEU A 74 0.35 4.36 0.50
N VAL A 75 0.29 5.04 -0.66
CA VAL A 75 -0.54 4.61 -1.80
C VAL A 75 -0.08 3.23 -2.32
N ALA A 76 1.23 2.97 -2.36
CA ALA A 76 1.77 1.69 -2.83
C ALA A 76 1.45 0.52 -1.88
N GLU A 77 1.36 0.78 -0.58
CA GLU A 77 1.07 -0.24 0.44
C GLU A 77 -0.44 -0.50 0.58
N TYR A 78 -1.28 0.53 0.43
CA TYR A 78 -2.73 0.46 0.68
C TYR A 78 -3.54 1.00 -0.50
N PRO A 79 -4.02 0.14 -1.42
CA PRO A 79 -4.66 0.58 -2.67
C PRO A 79 -5.96 1.39 -2.52
N SER A 80 -6.64 1.27 -1.38
CA SER A 80 -7.82 2.09 -1.04
C SER A 80 -7.47 3.49 -0.52
N PHE A 81 -6.18 3.81 -0.34
CA PHE A 81 -5.73 5.18 -0.10
C PHE A 81 -5.41 5.84 -1.44
N ARG A 82 -6.10 6.94 -1.75
CA ARG A 82 -5.85 7.72 -2.96
C ARG A 82 -5.27 9.08 -2.60
N MET A 83 -4.46 9.62 -3.51
CA MET A 83 -3.88 10.95 -3.42
C MET A 83 -4.08 11.68 -4.75
N SER A 84 -4.47 12.94 -4.68
CA SER A 84 -4.58 13.84 -5.82
C SER A 84 -4.12 15.24 -5.43
N THR A 85 -3.95 16.11 -6.42
CA THR A 85 -3.67 17.54 -6.19
C THR A 85 -4.85 18.31 -6.74
N ASP A 86 -5.42 19.19 -5.92
CA ASP A 86 -6.46 20.09 -6.37
C ASP A 86 -5.83 21.22 -7.19
N GLU A 87 -6.24 21.36 -8.45
CA GLU A 87 -5.64 22.33 -9.38
C GLU A 87 -6.06 23.78 -9.07
N GLU A 88 -7.18 23.98 -8.37
CA GLU A 88 -7.69 25.32 -8.04
C GLU A 88 -6.99 25.91 -6.80
N SER A 89 -6.89 25.13 -5.71
CA SER A 89 -6.22 25.57 -4.48
C SER A 89 -4.72 25.25 -4.45
N GLY A 90 -4.25 24.32 -5.27
CA GLY A 90 -2.89 23.77 -5.20
C GLY A 90 -2.65 22.83 -4.02
N GLN A 91 -3.70 22.46 -3.27
CA GLN A 91 -3.62 21.59 -2.10
C GLN A 91 -3.46 20.12 -2.49
N THR A 92 -2.85 19.33 -1.62
CA THR A 92 -2.82 17.87 -1.78
C THR A 92 -4.04 17.28 -1.08
N ILE A 93 -4.84 16.50 -1.80
CA ILE A 93 -6.01 15.82 -1.26
C ILE A 93 -5.66 14.35 -1.04
N ILE A 94 -5.96 13.85 0.15
CA ILE A 94 -5.87 12.44 0.49
C ILE A 94 -7.27 11.87 0.72
N ALA A 95 -7.51 10.66 0.25
CA ALA A 95 -8.80 10.00 0.37
C ALA A 95 -8.65 8.58 0.91
N GLY A 96 -9.57 8.18 1.79
CA GLY A 96 -9.54 6.85 2.42
C GLY A 96 -10.91 6.34 2.87
N MET A 97 -10.89 5.27 3.66
CA MET A 97 -12.10 4.53 4.05
C MET A 97 -12.76 5.00 5.35
N GLY A 98 -12.19 5.96 6.07
CA GLY A 98 -12.79 6.52 7.30
C GLY A 98 -11.77 7.23 8.21
N GLU A 99 -12.29 7.86 9.28
CA GLU A 99 -11.48 8.35 10.39
C GLU A 99 -11.15 7.18 11.33
N LEU A 100 -9.86 6.95 11.60
CA LEU A 100 -9.36 5.93 12.52
C LEU A 100 -9.08 6.52 13.90
#